data_AF-A0A2E7A8W2-F1
#
_entry.id   AF-A0A2E7A8W2-F1
#
_cell.length_a   1.000
_cell.length_b   1.000
_cell.length_c   1.000
_cell.angle_alpha   90.00
_cell.angle_beta   90.00
_cell.angle_gamma   90.00
#
_symmetry.space_group_name_H-M   'P 1'
#
loop_
_entity.id
_entity.type
_entity.pdbx_description
1 polymer ?
#
loop_
_entity_poly.entity_id
_entity_poly.type
_entity_poly.pdbx_seq_one_letter_code
_entity_poly.pdbx_strand_id
1 'polypeptide(L)'
;MNGKHPQTATNDDLASVLAQFNNGVTTSRELDKQSKAINKAEKRRDMAAQKLKELMESDAEEADRAILEEEYRMAVEDWTRLTNPNTNAPEIDGGQTVEMVDTEIELSEESSEDRAQEDEANDQETA
;
A
#
# COMPACT_ATOMS: atom_id res chain seq x y z
N MET A 1 2.64 -67.35 4.79
CA MET A 1 2.17 -66.40 3.76
C MET A 1 1.85 -65.09 4.48
N ASN A 2 2.67 -64.06 4.32
CA ASN A 2 2.48 -62.78 5.00
C ASN A 2 1.53 -61.91 4.18
N GLY A 3 0.23 -62.00 4.48
CA GLY A 3 -0.78 -61.11 3.93
C GLY A 3 -0.60 -59.70 4.49
N LYS A 4 0.02 -58.80 3.72
CA LYS A 4 -0.11 -57.37 3.96
C LYS A 4 -1.56 -57.00 3.64
N HIS A 5 -2.40 -56.89 4.66
CA HIS A 5 -3.72 -56.29 4.52
C HIS A 5 -3.50 -54.83 4.07
N PRO A 6 -4.06 -54.37 2.95
CA PRO A 6 -4.04 -52.96 2.63
C PRO A 6 -4.87 -52.25 3.71
N GLN A 7 -4.20 -51.40 4.49
CA GLN A 7 -4.86 -50.55 5.48
C GLN A 7 -5.64 -49.50 4.68
N THR A 8 -6.94 -49.71 4.49
CA THR A 8 -7.82 -48.76 3.82
C THR A 8 -8.05 -47.60 4.77
N ALA A 9 -7.70 -46.37 4.36
CA ALA A 9 -8.01 -45.16 5.10
C ALA A 9 -9.50 -45.15 5.47
N THR A 10 -9.80 -44.87 6.73
CA THR A 10 -11.17 -44.79 7.23
C THR A 10 -11.81 -43.47 6.79
N ASN A 11 -13.15 -43.38 6.85
CA ASN A 11 -13.84 -42.11 6.58
C ASN A 11 -13.40 -40.99 7.55
N ASP A 12 -13.03 -41.36 8.78
CA ASP A 12 -12.49 -40.43 9.77
C ASP A 12 -11.09 -39.92 9.39
N ASP A 13 -10.25 -40.79 8.81
CA ASP A 13 -8.95 -40.40 8.25
C ASP A 13 -9.13 -39.41 7.09
N LEU A 14 -10.10 -39.64 6.21
CA LEU A 14 -10.42 -38.73 5.12
C LEU A 14 -10.91 -37.37 5.64
N ALA A 15 -11.81 -37.37 6.62
CA ALA A 15 -12.30 -36.14 7.24
C ALA A 15 -11.17 -35.34 7.92
N SER A 16 -10.26 -36.03 8.62
CA SER A 16 -9.08 -35.43 9.23
C SER A 16 -8.14 -34.81 8.19
N VAL A 17 -7.86 -35.52 7.10
CA VAL A 17 -7.02 -35.02 6.00
C VAL A 17 -7.64 -33.79 5.34
N LEU A 18 -8.96 -33.79 5.11
CA LEU A 18 -9.66 -32.63 4.55
C LEU A 18 -9.62 -31.42 5.49
N ALA A 19 -9.79 -31.63 6.80
CA ALA A 19 -9.66 -30.56 7.79
C ALA A 19 -8.25 -29.97 7.81
N GLN A 20 -7.21 -30.81 7.80
CA GLN A 20 -5.82 -30.38 7.72
C GLN A 20 -5.53 -29.59 6.44
N PHE A 21 -6.04 -30.06 5.29
CA PHE A 21 -5.92 -29.35 4.02
C PHE A 21 -6.56 -27.96 4.08
N ASN A 22 -7.80 -27.87 4.56
CA ASN A 22 -8.52 -26.60 4.68
C ASN A 22 -7.81 -25.61 5.63
N ASN A 23 -7.27 -26.12 6.74
CA ASN A 23 -6.46 -25.33 7.66
C ASN A 23 -5.16 -24.85 6.99
N GLY A 24 -4.51 -25.71 6.20
CA GLY A 24 -3.32 -25.38 5.42
C GLY A 24 -3.58 -24.28 4.38
N VAL A 25 -4.68 -24.38 3.63
CA VAL A 25 -5.10 -23.34 2.67
C VAL A 25 -5.35 -22.01 3.37
N THR A 26 -6.03 -22.02 4.50
CA THR A 26 -6.33 -20.81 5.28
C THR A 26 -5.04 -20.17 5.81
N THR A 27 -4.15 -20.97 6.38
CA THR A 27 -2.83 -20.53 6.87
C THR A 27 -1.99 -19.94 5.74
N SER A 28 -1.95 -20.59 4.59
CA SER A 28 -1.19 -20.12 3.42
C SER A 28 -1.67 -18.76 2.92
N ARG A 29 -2.99 -18.55 2.88
CA ARG A 29 -3.57 -17.25 2.49
C ARG A 29 -3.22 -16.15 3.48
N GLU A 30 -3.19 -16.47 4.77
CA GLU A 30 -2.84 -15.50 5.80
C GLU A 30 -1.35 -15.10 5.72
N LEU A 31 -0.46 -16.07 5.52
CA LEU A 31 0.97 -15.79 5.30
C LEU A 31 1.21 -14.93 4.05
N ASP A 32 0.48 -15.14 2.97
CA ASP A 32 0.57 -14.29 1.77
C ASP A 32 0.13 -12.85 2.05
N LYS A 33 -0.97 -12.66 2.80
CA LYS A 33 -1.41 -11.31 3.22
C LYS A 33 -0.37 -10.62 4.09
N GLN A 34 0.18 -11.32 5.08
CA GLN A 34 1.21 -10.79 5.97
C GLN A 34 2.48 -10.40 5.19
N SER A 35 2.92 -11.26 4.28
CA SER A 35 4.06 -10.98 3.39
C SER A 35 3.83 -9.74 2.54
N LYS A 36 2.64 -9.59 1.94
CA LYS A 36 2.27 -8.39 1.18
C LYS A 36 2.24 -7.13 2.04
N ALA A 37 1.72 -7.21 3.26
CA ALA A 37 1.70 -6.09 4.20
C ALA A 37 3.12 -5.65 4.57
N ILE A 38 4.00 -6.59 4.90
CA ILE A 38 5.41 -6.33 5.20
C ILE A 38 6.11 -5.68 4.01
N ASN A 39 5.96 -6.25 2.80
CA ASN A 39 6.56 -5.69 1.59
C ASN A 39 6.06 -4.27 1.29
N LYS A 40 4.78 -3.97 1.55
CA LYS A 40 4.23 -2.62 1.37
C LYS A 40 4.82 -1.65 2.39
N ALA A 41 4.93 -2.06 3.66
CA ALA A 41 5.51 -1.23 4.71
C ALA A 41 7.01 -0.97 4.46
N GLU A 42 7.75 -1.99 4.02
CA GLU A 42 9.16 -1.86 3.65
C GLU A 42 9.35 -0.84 2.52
N LYS A 43 8.55 -0.94 1.45
CA LYS A 43 8.61 0.05 0.36
C LYS A 43 8.33 1.47 0.85
N ARG A 44 7.37 1.67 1.76
CA ARG A 44 7.10 3.00 2.33
C ARG A 44 8.28 3.52 3.14
N ARG A 45 8.86 2.67 3.99
CA ARG A 45 10.07 3.00 4.77
C ARG A 45 11.21 3.42 3.84
N ASP A 46 11.46 2.66 2.79
CA ASP A 46 12.57 2.89 1.87
C ASP A 46 12.36 4.18 1.05
N MET A 47 11.13 4.44 0.59
CA MET A 47 10.79 5.70 -0.07
C MET A 47 10.93 6.90 0.86
N ALA A 48 10.46 6.80 2.11
CA ALA A 48 10.61 7.88 3.08
C ALA A 48 12.10 8.15 3.41
N ALA A 49 12.90 7.09 3.53
CA ALA A 49 14.35 7.20 3.71
C ALA A 49 15.00 7.90 2.51
N GLN A 50 14.59 7.55 1.29
CA GLN A 50 15.10 8.17 0.08
C GLN A 50 14.75 9.66 0.01
N LYS A 51 13.49 10.03 0.28
CA LYS A 51 13.06 11.44 0.32
C LYS A 51 13.84 12.23 1.38
N LEU A 52 14.03 11.67 2.57
CA LEU A 52 14.81 12.31 3.63
C LEU A 52 16.26 12.52 3.20
N LYS A 53 16.86 11.54 2.52
CA LYS A 53 18.22 11.66 1.99
C LYS A 53 18.31 12.75 0.92
N GLU A 54 17.40 12.75 -0.06
CA GLU A 54 17.35 13.77 -1.12
C GLU A 54 17.20 15.18 -0.52
N LEU A 55 16.36 15.33 0.50
CA LEU A 55 16.19 16.59 1.21
C LEU A 55 17.48 17.01 1.93
N MET A 56 18.18 16.10 2.61
CA MET A 56 19.45 16.38 3.29
C MET A 56 20.57 16.80 2.33
N GLU A 57 20.48 16.38 1.06
CA GLU A 57 21.43 16.75 0.00
C GLU A 57 21.05 18.11 -0.66
N SER A 58 19.92 18.71 -0.27
CA SER A 58 19.43 20.01 -0.75
C SER A 58 19.45 21.08 0.35
N ASP A 59 19.40 22.36 -0.05
CA ASP A 59 19.24 23.51 0.85
C ASP A 59 17.77 23.70 1.29
N ALA A 60 17.08 22.61 1.63
CA ALA A 60 15.68 22.67 2.04
C ALA A 60 15.50 23.25 3.45
N GLU A 61 14.31 23.76 3.73
CA GLU A 61 13.98 24.36 5.02
C GLU A 61 13.94 23.32 6.15
N GLU A 62 14.29 23.74 7.37
CA GLU A 62 14.31 22.86 8.54
C GLU A 62 12.91 22.30 8.88
N ALA A 63 11.85 23.03 8.51
CA ALA A 63 10.47 22.57 8.65
C ALA A 63 10.16 21.36 7.76
N ASP A 64 10.59 21.37 6.50
CA ASP A 64 10.40 20.25 5.57
C ASP A 64 11.16 19.01 6.02
N ARG A 65 12.34 19.22 6.63
CA ARG A 65 13.13 18.14 7.23
C ARG A 65 12.40 17.47 8.38
N ALA A 66 11.84 18.26 9.30
CA ALA A 66 11.11 17.71 10.44
C ALA A 66 9.90 16.87 10.01
N ILE A 67 9.18 17.28 8.95
CA ILE A 67 8.06 16.52 8.39
C ILE A 67 8.53 15.18 7.83
N LEU A 68 9.58 15.17 7.01
CA LEU A 68 10.10 13.95 6.39
C LEU A 68 10.76 12.99 7.40
N GLU A 69 11.39 13.51 8.44
CA GLU A 69 11.90 12.71 9.56
C GLU A 69 10.77 12.01 10.31
N GLU A 70 9.65 12.71 10.54
CA GLU A 70 8.45 12.13 11.15
C GLU A 70 7.84 11.04 10.27
N GLU A 71 7.67 11.31 8.97
CA GLU A 71 7.18 10.32 8.01
C GLU A 71 8.06 9.06 7.98
N TYR A 72 9.38 9.23 7.97
CA TYR A 72 10.31 8.12 8.04
C TYR A 72 10.18 7.34 9.35
N ARG A 73 10.08 8.03 10.49
CA ARG A 73 9.89 7.41 11.81
C ARG A 73 8.62 6.57 11.86
N MET A 74 7.49 7.10 11.41
CA MET A 74 6.21 6.38 11.35
C MET A 74 6.32 5.15 10.43
N ALA A 75 6.95 5.29 9.26
CA ALA A 75 7.13 4.17 8.33
C ALA A 75 8.01 3.05 8.91
N VAL A 76 9.05 3.41 9.69
CA VAL A 76 9.88 2.44 10.43
C VAL A 76 9.08 1.74 11.53
N GLU A 77 8.27 2.47 12.30
CA GLU A 77 7.43 1.90 13.35
C GLU A 77 6.42 0.90 12.79
N ASP A 78 5.72 1.27 11.71
CA ASP A 78 4.78 0.41 11.01
C ASP A 78 5.43 -0.88 10.49
N TRP A 79 6.59 -0.76 9.83
CA TRP A 79 7.34 -1.93 9.35
C TRP A 79 7.82 -2.80 10.51
N THR A 80 8.29 -2.18 11.59
CA THR A 80 8.77 -2.88 12.79
C THR A 80 7.64 -3.66 13.46
N ARG A 81 6.44 -3.08 13.59
CA ARG A 81 5.26 -3.75 14.16
C ARG A 81 4.84 -4.97 13.34
N LEU A 82 4.88 -4.86 12.00
CA LEU A 82 4.52 -5.98 11.10
C LEU A 82 5.56 -7.09 11.08
N THR A 83 6.85 -6.77 11.27
CA THR A 83 7.94 -7.75 11.25
C THR A 83 8.27 -8.33 12.62
N ASN A 84 7.88 -7.63 13.70
CA ASN A 84 8.09 -8.04 15.08
C ASN A 84 6.75 -8.11 15.84
N PRO A 85 5.96 -9.18 15.67
CA PRO A 85 4.63 -9.31 16.28
C PRO A 85 4.63 -9.33 17.82
N ASN A 86 5.80 -9.31 18.48
CA ASN A 86 5.96 -9.26 19.94
C ASN A 86 6.22 -7.85 20.49
N THR A 87 6.31 -6.81 19.64
CA THR A 87 6.46 -5.43 20.12
C THR A 87 5.09 -4.84 20.43
N ASN A 88 4.85 -4.46 21.69
CA ASN A 88 3.66 -3.73 22.16
C ASN A 88 3.63 -2.27 21.64
N ALA A 89 3.81 -2.07 20.33
CA ALA A 89 3.60 -0.76 19.73
C ALA A 89 2.09 -0.53 19.58
N PRO A 90 1.55 0.64 19.99
CA PRO A 90 0.14 0.94 19.85
C PRO A 90 -0.31 0.79 18.39
N GLU A 91 -1.53 0.27 18.18
CA GLU A 91 -2.14 0.22 16.86
C GLU A 91 -2.34 1.65 16.36
N ILE A 92 -1.60 2.04 15.32
CA ILE A 92 -1.95 3.21 14.53
C ILE A 92 -2.97 2.71 13.51
N ASP A 93 -4.22 3.13 13.70
CA ASP A 93 -5.31 2.86 12.77
C ASP A 93 -4.90 3.33 11.36
N GLY A 94 -4.69 2.37 10.45
CA GLY A 94 -4.24 2.59 9.08
C GLY A 94 -5.27 3.30 8.18
N GLY A 95 -6.30 3.91 8.76
CA GLY A 95 -7.31 4.71 8.09
C GLY A 95 -6.87 6.12 7.73
N GLN A 96 -5.77 6.63 8.30
CA GLN A 96 -5.22 7.93 7.89
C GLN A 96 -4.18 7.74 6.78
N THR A 97 -4.66 7.35 5.59
CA THR A 97 -3.97 7.71 4.35
C THR A 97 -3.87 9.22 4.34
N VAL A 98 -2.68 9.75 4.65
CA VAL A 98 -2.27 11.08 4.20
C VAL A 98 -2.40 11.01 2.68
N GLU A 99 -3.50 11.55 2.18
CA GLU A 99 -3.72 11.84 0.78
C GLU A 99 -2.56 12.77 0.41
N MET A 100 -1.51 12.19 -0.19
CA MET A 100 -0.48 12.96 -0.86
C MET A 100 -1.25 13.74 -1.92
N VAL A 101 -1.53 15.00 -1.64
CA VAL A 101 -1.94 15.97 -2.64
C VAL A 101 -0.79 16.00 -3.62
N ASP A 102 -0.95 15.28 -4.74
CA ASP A 102 -0.20 15.50 -5.96
C ASP A 102 -0.43 16.97 -6.32
N THR A 103 0.43 17.83 -5.79
CA THR A 103 0.57 19.19 -6.26
C THR A 103 1.28 19.05 -7.59
N GLU A 104 0.50 18.83 -8.65
CA GLU A 104 0.91 19.14 -10.01
C GLU A 104 1.29 20.62 -10.01
N ILE A 105 2.59 20.89 -9.84
CA ILE A 105 3.18 22.15 -10.22
C ILE A 105 3.10 22.17 -11.75
N GLU A 106 1.96 22.62 -12.27
CA GLU A 106 1.82 22.98 -13.67
C GLU A 106 2.87 24.05 -13.96
N LEU A 107 3.94 23.61 -14.63
CA LEU A 107 4.91 24.47 -15.26
C LEU A 107 4.16 25.38 -16.22
N SER A 108 4.07 26.64 -15.81
CA SER A 108 3.49 27.75 -16.54
C SER A 108 4.12 27.85 -17.94
N GLU A 109 3.48 27.27 -18.96
CA GLU A 109 3.73 27.62 -20.35
C GLU A 109 2.90 28.85 -20.69
N GLU A 110 3.59 29.99 -20.67
CA GLU A 110 3.20 31.20 -21.36
C GLU A 110 2.86 30.89 -22.83
N SER A 111 1.59 30.94 -23.20
CA SER A 111 1.21 31.21 -24.58
C SER A 111 -0.06 32.07 -24.57
N SER A 112 0.20 33.36 -24.68
CA SER A 112 -0.73 34.42 -24.98
C SER A 112 -1.69 34.02 -26.11
N GLU A 113 -3.00 34.04 -25.88
CA GLU A 113 -3.88 34.70 -26.85
C GLU A 113 -5.22 35.15 -26.26
N ASP A 114 -5.59 36.30 -26.79
CA ASP A 114 -6.50 37.31 -26.30
C ASP A 114 -7.96 36.99 -26.65
N ARG A 115 -8.84 37.40 -25.74
CA ARG A 115 -10.21 37.89 -25.98
C ARG A 115 -11.37 36.93 -26.35
N ALA A 116 -12.28 36.90 -25.37
CA ALA A 116 -13.67 37.38 -25.44
C ALA A 116 -14.72 36.62 -26.26
N GLN A 117 -15.65 36.06 -25.47
CA GLN A 117 -17.10 36.00 -25.67
C GLN A 117 -17.65 36.86 -26.82
N GLU A 118 -18.49 36.25 -27.66
CA GLU A 118 -19.79 36.82 -28.03
C GLU A 118 -20.76 35.69 -28.41
N ASP A 119 -21.82 35.59 -27.60
CA ASP A 119 -23.10 34.95 -27.89
C ASP A 119 -23.75 35.70 -29.06
N GLU A 120 -24.06 35.03 -30.16
CA GLU A 120 -25.08 35.53 -31.09
C GLU A 120 -25.91 34.37 -31.64
N ALA A 121 -27.12 34.27 -31.10
CA ALA A 121 -28.22 33.55 -31.71
C ALA A 121 -28.63 34.27 -33.00
N ASN A 122 -28.68 33.56 -34.13
CA ASN A 122 -29.62 33.91 -35.18
C ASN A 122 -29.99 32.67 -36.01
N ASP A 123 -31.27 32.33 -35.92
CA ASP A 123 -32.00 31.49 -36.85
C ASP A 123 -31.73 31.90 -38.30
N GLN A 124 -31.68 30.95 -39.24
CA GLN A 124 -32.44 31.01 -40.49
C GLN A 124 -32.58 29.60 -41.10
N GLU A 125 -33.79 29.08 -40.90
CA GLU A 125 -34.52 28.13 -41.72
C GLU A 125 -34.40 28.51 -43.22
N THR A 126 -34.07 27.54 -44.07
CA THR A 126 -34.21 27.68 -45.53
C THR A 126 -35.32 26.75 -46.01
N ALA A 127 -36.48 27.35 -46.25
CA ALA A 127 -37.41 27.01 -47.33
C ALA A 127 -37.97 28.31 -47.90
#